data_AF-A0A9N8MWB0-F1
#
_entry.id   AF-A0A9N8MWB0-F1
#
_cell.length_a   1.000
_cell.length_b   1.000
_cell.length_c   1.000
_cell.angle_alpha   90.00
_cell.angle_beta   90.00
_cell.angle_gamma   90.00
#
_symmetry.space_group_name_H-M   'P 1'
#
loop_
_entity.id
_entity.type
_entity.pdbx_description
1 polymer ?
#
loop_
_entity_poly.entity_id
_entity_poly.type
_entity_poly.pdbx_seq_one_letter_code
_entity_poly.pdbx_strand_id
1 'polypeptide(L)'
;MERSAFLAATRQLAAAAEILAKAGPEDWRFDAFQTLAFFRRYDNPGPSLNAVATSDDELFARTGHAALTLAGRNEFAAAHELLKQARSLLPAT
;
A
#
# COMPACT_ATOMS: atom_id res chain seq x y z
N MET A 1 -1.20 -4.39 -15.37
CA MET A 1 -1.26 -5.50 -14.40
C MET A 1 -2.68 -6.05 -14.36
N GLU A 2 -2.85 -7.35 -14.14
CA GLU A 2 -4.19 -7.94 -13.95
C GLU A 2 -4.86 -7.40 -12.68
N ARG A 3 -6.19 -7.21 -12.72
CA ARG A 3 -6.95 -6.66 -11.59
C ARG A 3 -6.75 -7.45 -10.30
N SER A 4 -6.66 -8.78 -10.40
CA SER A 4 -6.41 -9.66 -9.25
C SER A 4 -5.07 -9.40 -8.59
N ALA A 5 -4.00 -9.23 -9.38
CA ALA A 5 -2.67 -8.89 -8.90
C ALA A 5 -2.62 -7.49 -8.27
N PHE A 6 -3.32 -6.52 -8.86
CA PHE A 6 -3.45 -5.17 -8.30
C PHE A 6 -4.13 -5.18 -6.93
N LEU A 7 -5.25 -5.90 -6.81
CA LEU A 7 -5.97 -6.05 -5.54
C LEU A 7 -5.10 -6.76 -4.49
N ALA A 8 -4.35 -7.79 -4.88
CA ALA A 8 -3.44 -8.48 -3.99
C ALA A 8 -2.34 -7.54 -3.45
N ALA A 9 -1.68 -6.80 -4.34
CA ALA A 9 -0.65 -5.82 -3.95
C ALA A 9 -1.23 -4.72 -3.04
N THR A 10 -2.43 -4.23 -3.37
CA THR A 10 -3.08 -3.18 -2.57
C THR A 10 -3.50 -3.67 -1.19
N ARG A 11 -3.93 -4.93 -1.07
CA ARG A 11 -4.20 -5.57 0.24
C ARG A 11 -2.94 -5.74 1.07
N GLN A 12 -1.81 -6.10 0.45
CA GLN A 12 -0.52 -6.19 1.14
C GLN A 12 -0.08 -4.82 1.66
N LEU A 13 -0.23 -3.77 0.85
CA LEU A 13 0.05 -2.38 1.25
C LEU A 13 -0.87 -1.90 2.38
N ALA A 14 -2.16 -2.22 2.31
CA ALA A 14 -3.10 -1.92 3.40
C ALA A 14 -2.72 -2.64 4.69
N ALA A 15 -2.35 -3.93 4.62
CA ALA A 15 -1.91 -4.68 5.79
C ALA A 15 -0.61 -4.10 6.39
N ALA A 16 0.36 -3.73 5.54
CA ALA A 16 1.59 -3.07 5.98
C ALA A 16 1.32 -1.73 6.68
N ALA A 17 0.45 -0.90 6.11
CA ALA A 17 0.02 0.36 6.70
C ALA A 17 -0.74 0.15 8.02
N GLU A 18 -1.57 -0.90 8.14
CA GLU A 18 -2.26 -1.22 9.38
C GLU A 18 -1.30 -1.64 10.49
N ILE A 19 -0.29 -2.47 10.17
CA ILE A 19 0.76 -2.85 11.12
C ILE A 19 1.52 -1.61 11.59
N LEU A 20 1.93 -0.74 10.67
CA LEU A 20 2.62 0.50 10.98
C LEU A 20 1.75 1.45 11.84
N ALA A 21 0.46 1.56 11.55
CA ALA A 21 -0.48 2.41 12.29
C ALA A 21 -0.70 1.92 13.74
N LYS A 22 -0.64 0.60 13.97
CA LYS A 22 -0.87 0.00 15.29
C LYS A 22 0.40 -0.14 16.12
N ALA A 23 1.52 -0.53 15.50
CA ALA A 23 2.76 -0.90 16.18
C ALA A 23 3.93 0.04 15.89
N GLY A 24 3.82 0.93 14.90
CA GLY A 24 4.88 1.86 14.53
C GLY A 24 5.08 3.02 15.51
N PRO A 25 6.13 3.83 15.27
CA PRO A 25 6.41 5.06 16.03
C PRO A 25 5.26 6.07 15.95
N GLU A 26 4.99 6.79 17.04
CA GLU A 26 3.84 7.71 17.15
C GLU A 26 3.82 8.77 16.03
N ASP A 27 4.97 9.29 15.65
CA ASP A 27 5.12 10.28 14.56
C ASP A 27 4.63 9.76 13.20
N TRP A 28 4.65 8.45 12.98
CA TRP A 28 4.26 7.84 11.70
C TRP A 28 2.88 7.20 11.73
N ARG A 29 2.28 7.00 12.91
CA ARG A 29 0.95 6.37 13.02
C ARG A 29 -0.12 7.14 12.25
N PHE A 30 -0.10 8.47 12.35
CA PHE A 30 -1.09 9.30 11.66
C PHE A 30 -0.98 9.19 10.13
N ASP A 31 0.24 9.24 9.59
CA ASP A 31 0.48 9.04 8.15
C ASP A 31 0.12 7.60 7.72
N ALA A 32 0.45 6.60 8.54
CA ALA A 32 0.10 5.21 8.30
C ALA A 32 -1.43 5.00 8.25
N PHE A 33 -2.19 5.68 9.12
CA PHE A 33 -3.66 5.65 9.07
C PHE A 33 -4.22 6.27 7.79
N GLN A 34 -3.68 7.41 7.34
CA GLN A 34 -4.09 8.00 6.05
C GLN A 34 -3.78 7.07 4.88
N THR A 35 -2.60 6.45 4.92
CA THR A 35 -2.15 5.51 3.89
C THR A 35 -3.00 4.23 3.88
N LEU A 36 -3.37 3.72 5.05
CA LEU A 36 -4.32 2.60 5.18
C LEU A 36 -5.68 2.94 4.57
N ALA A 37 -6.23 4.11 4.90
CA ALA A 37 -7.49 4.57 4.36
C ALA A 37 -7.40 4.73 2.82
N PHE A 38 -6.29 5.26 2.32
CA PHE A 38 -6.03 5.40 0.90
C PHE A 38 -6.08 4.06 0.16
N PHE A 39 -5.35 3.04 0.63
CA PHE A 39 -5.30 1.73 -0.02
C PHE A 39 -6.60 0.93 0.13
N ARG A 40 -7.33 1.07 1.25
CA ARG A 40 -8.63 0.41 1.43
C ARG A 40 -9.69 0.82 0.41
N ARG A 41 -9.58 2.00 -0.22
CA ARG A 41 -10.51 2.44 -1.28
C ARG A 41 -10.52 1.51 -2.48
N TYR A 42 -9.43 0.78 -2.73
CA TYR A 42 -9.32 -0.16 -3.83
C TYR A 42 -9.88 -1.55 -3.50
N ASP A 43 -10.19 -1.87 -2.24
CA ASP A 43 -10.78 -3.16 -1.86
C ASP A 43 -12.28 -3.23 -2.21
N ASN A 44 -12.95 -2.08 -2.24
CA ASN A 44 -14.35 -1.95 -2.65
C ASN A 44 -14.47 -1.00 -3.85
N PRO A 45 -13.92 -1.37 -5.02
CA PRO A 45 -14.00 -0.52 -6.19
C PRO A 45 -15.46 -0.37 -6.59
N GLY A 46 -15.96 0.86 -6.61
CA GLY A 46 -17.21 1.17 -7.30
C GLY A 46 -17.15 0.66 -8.76
N PRO A 47 -18.30 0.53 -9.45
CA PRO A 47 -18.41 -0.11 -10.77
C PRO A 47 -17.51 0.47 -11.89
N SER A 48 -16.81 1.57 -11.63
CA SER A 48 -15.98 2.34 -12.57
C SER A 48 -14.49 1.98 -12.59
N LEU A 49 -13.95 1.22 -11.63
CA LEU A 49 -12.51 0.91 -11.54
C LEU A 49 -12.16 -0.35 -12.36
N ASN A 50 -12.23 -0.22 -13.69
CA ASN A 50 -12.01 -1.35 -14.61
C ASN A 50 -10.53 -1.71 -14.86
N ALA A 51 -9.58 -0.83 -14.56
CA ALA A 51 -8.16 -1.16 -14.42
C ALA A 51 -7.44 0.07 -13.86
N VAL A 52 -6.75 -0.06 -12.74
CA VAL A 52 -5.83 1.00 -12.30
C VAL A 52 -4.52 0.75 -13.04
N ALA A 53 -4.21 1.60 -14.02
CA ALA A 53 -2.90 1.61 -14.64
C ALA A 53 -1.91 2.21 -13.64
N THR A 54 -1.04 1.37 -13.07
CA THR A 54 0.09 1.87 -12.28
C THR A 54 1.20 2.34 -13.21
N SER A 55 2.07 3.22 -12.74
CA SER A 55 3.22 3.71 -13.52
C SER A 55 4.26 2.63 -13.78
N ASP A 56 4.35 1.65 -12.89
CA ASP A 56 5.16 0.44 -13.05
C ASP A 56 4.54 -0.70 -12.25
N ASP A 57 3.94 -1.65 -12.98
CA ASP A 57 3.17 -2.76 -12.43
C ASP A 57 4.03 -3.76 -11.67
N GLU A 58 5.21 -4.08 -12.19
CA GLU A 58 6.12 -5.03 -11.54
C GLU A 58 6.66 -4.43 -10.25
N LEU A 59 7.07 -3.16 -10.31
CA LEU A 59 7.55 -2.44 -9.14
C LEU A 59 6.45 -2.36 -8.08
N PHE A 60 5.21 -2.00 -8.44
CA PHE A 60 4.10 -1.90 -7.50
C PHE A 60 3.83 -3.21 -6.75
N ALA A 61 3.80 -4.36 -7.45
CA ALA A 61 3.64 -5.67 -6.80
C ALA A 61 4.79 -5.99 -5.84
N ARG A 62 6.04 -5.76 -6.27
CA ARG A 62 7.22 -6.01 -5.44
C ARG A 62 7.23 -5.12 -4.19
N THR A 63 6.88 -3.84 -4.35
CA THR A 63 6.77 -2.88 -3.25
C THR A 63 5.69 -3.30 -2.25
N GLY A 64 4.54 -3.79 -2.71
CA GLY A 64 3.49 -4.31 -1.82
C GLY A 64 3.94 -5.49 -0.96
N HIS A 65 4.59 -6.47 -1.57
CA HIS A 65 5.14 -7.61 -0.85
C HIS A 65 6.24 -7.18 0.15
N ALA A 66 7.20 -6.36 -0.31
CA ALA A 66 8.30 -5.90 0.51
C ALA A 66 7.84 -5.05 1.71
N ALA A 67 6.88 -4.15 1.51
CA ALA A 67 6.33 -3.31 2.58
C ALA A 67 5.70 -4.17 3.69
N LEU A 68 4.94 -5.21 3.32
CA LEU A 68 4.33 -6.12 4.28
C LEU A 68 5.38 -6.94 5.04
N THR A 69 6.40 -7.47 4.34
CA THR A 69 7.49 -8.21 4.98
C THR A 69 8.25 -7.36 5.98
N LEU A 70 8.58 -6.11 5.63
CA LEU A 70 9.32 -5.20 6.52
C LEU A 70 8.46 -4.75 7.70
N ALA A 71 7.18 -4.41 7.47
CA ALA A 71 6.25 -4.08 8.54
C ALA A 71 6.10 -5.24 9.54
N GLY A 72 5.97 -6.48 9.04
CA GLY A 72 5.89 -7.69 9.89
C GLY A 72 7.19 -8.00 10.65
N ARG A 73 8.33 -7.47 10.22
CA ARG A 73 9.63 -7.56 10.91
C ARG A 73 9.88 -6.38 11.86
N ASN A 74 8.92 -5.47 12.02
CA ASN A 74 9.06 -4.20 12.74
C ASN A 74 10.08 -3.22 12.12
N GLU A 75 10.44 -3.41 10.84
CA GLU A 75 11.30 -2.51 10.06
C GLU A 75 10.47 -1.31 9.56
N PHE A 76 9.91 -0.55 10.50
CA PHE A 76 8.85 0.43 10.25
C PHE A 76 9.28 1.58 9.33
N ALA A 77 10.53 2.03 9.43
CA ALA A 77 11.05 3.12 8.60
C ALA A 77 11.08 2.70 7.11
N ALA A 78 11.58 1.50 6.83
CA ALA A 78 11.66 0.99 5.47
C ALA A 78 10.25 0.65 4.93
N ALA A 79 9.38 0.08 5.76
CA ALA A 79 7.99 -0.14 5.38
C ALA A 79 7.27 1.19 5.04
N HIS A 80 7.52 2.25 5.81
CA HIS A 80 6.94 3.58 5.57
C HIS A 80 7.37 4.17 4.22
N GLU A 81 8.64 4.09 3.88
CA GLU A 81 9.15 4.57 2.59
C GLU A 81 8.59 3.77 1.41
N LEU A 82 8.45 2.45 1.55
CA LEU A 82 7.82 1.62 0.51
C LEU A 82 6.33 1.95 0.33
N LEU A 83 5.62 2.27 1.40
CA LEU A 83 4.23 2.73 1.32
C LEU A 83 4.11 4.06 0.54
N LYS A 84 5.02 5.01 0.77
CA LYS A 84 5.08 6.27 -0.02
C LYS A 84 5.40 6.01 -1.48
N GLN A 85 6.37 5.13 -1.76
CA GLN A 85 6.73 4.74 -3.12
C GLN A 85 5.53 4.12 -3.84
N ALA A 86 4.85 3.15 -3.22
CA ALA A 86 3.67 2.52 -3.81
C ALA A 86 2.57 3.53 -4.13
N ARG A 87 2.36 4.53 -3.25
CA ARG A 87 1.41 5.60 -3.50
C ARG A 87 1.81 6.47 -4.70
N SER A 88 3.10 6.75 -4.89
CA SER A 88 3.61 7.51 -6.04
C SER A 88 3.49 6.76 -7.38
N LEU A 89 3.38 5.44 -7.35
CA LEU A 89 3.19 4.63 -8.56
C LEU A 89 1.74 4.63 -9.05
N LEU A 90 0.80 5.06 -8.20
CA LEU A 90 -0.61 5.16 -8.55
C LEU A 90 -0.88 6.50 -9.25
N PRO A 91 -1.81 6.52 -10.22
CA PRO A 91 -2.20 7.76 -10.87
C PRO A 91 -2.79 8.72 -9.84
N ALA A 92 -2.41 10.01 -9.93
CA ALA A 92 -3.07 11.06 -9.16
C ALA A 92 -4.56 11.03 -9.54
N THR A 93 -5.39 10.63 -8.57
CA THR A 93 -6.84 10.51 -8.72
C THR A 93 -7.51 11.79 -8.24
#